data_AF-A0A7J7SSW1-F1
#
_entry.id   AF-A0A7J7SSW1-F1
#
_cell.length_a   1.000
_cell.length_b   1.000
_cell.length_c   1.000
_cell.angle_alpha   90.00
_cell.angle_beta   90.00
_cell.angle_gamma   90.00
#
_symmetry.space_group_name_H-M   'P 1'
#
loop_
_entity.id
_entity.type
_entity.pdbx_description
1 polymer ?
#
loop_
_entity_poly.entity_id
_entity_poly.type
_entity_poly.pdbx_seq_one_letter_code
_entity_poly.pdbx_strand_id
1 'polypeptide(L)'
;MASASGPSAAGFSSVDPGGPSCTSSSASGNKRAMASEVPYAPGMSIKKIGHRGVDSSGETTYKKTTSSALKGAIQLGITHTVGSLSTKPERDVLMQDFYVVESIFFPSEGSNLTPAHHYNDFRFKTYAPVAFRYFRELFGIRPDDYLYSLCSEPLIELCNSGASGSLFYVSSDDEFIIKTVQHKEAEFLQKLLPGYYMNLNQNPRTLLPKFYGLYCVQAGGKNIRIVVMNNLLPRSVKMHIKYDLKGSTYKRRASQKEREKPLPTLKDLDFLQDIPDGLFLDADMYNALCKTLQRDCLVSLSDSLPSQTPKISITKIAWLSLGFKSMGDLSVPSLHISQASFKIIFTLDHC
;
A
#
# COMPACT_ATOMS: atom_id res chain seq x y z
N MET A 1 41.07 -6.04 46.21
CA MET A 1 41.79 -4.94 45.55
C MET A 1 40.77 -3.90 45.15
N ALA A 2 40.98 -2.66 45.62
CA ALA A 2 40.27 -1.42 45.27
C ALA A 2 40.32 -1.15 43.75
N SER A 3 39.59 -0.25 43.08
CA SER A 3 38.67 0.87 43.38
C SER A 3 38.14 1.31 41.99
N ALA A 4 36.83 1.44 41.77
CA ALA A 4 36.05 2.69 41.75
C ALA A 4 36.52 3.78 40.75
N SER A 5 35.67 4.10 39.77
CA SER A 5 35.27 5.49 39.42
C SER A 5 34.25 5.54 38.26
N GLY A 6 33.05 6.04 38.55
CA GLY A 6 32.33 7.01 37.69
C GLY A 6 32.06 8.25 38.55
N PRO A 7 31.18 9.21 38.18
CA PRO A 7 30.72 9.67 36.86
C PRO A 7 30.85 11.21 36.71
N SER A 8 30.46 11.80 35.58
CA SER A 8 29.99 13.21 35.54
C SER A 8 29.23 13.57 34.27
N ALA A 9 28.12 14.27 34.45
CA ALA A 9 27.19 14.78 33.44
C ALA A 9 27.40 16.29 33.15
N ALA A 10 26.69 16.75 32.10
CA ALA A 10 26.17 18.09 31.82
C ALA A 10 26.81 18.87 30.65
N GLY A 11 25.96 19.41 29.77
CA GLY A 11 26.31 20.55 28.92
C GLY A 11 25.62 20.61 27.55
N PHE A 12 24.45 21.24 27.50
CA PHE A 12 23.74 21.72 26.30
C PHE A 12 24.57 22.72 25.48
N SER A 13 24.53 22.65 24.15
CA SER A 13 24.32 23.82 23.27
C SER A 13 24.08 23.45 21.79
N SER A 14 23.11 24.16 21.25
CA SER A 14 22.61 24.29 19.87
C SER A 14 23.64 24.77 18.85
N VAL A 15 23.56 24.31 17.58
CA VAL A 15 23.61 25.15 16.34
C VAL A 15 23.07 24.35 15.13
N ASP A 16 22.03 24.87 14.47
CA ASP A 16 21.57 24.51 13.10
C ASP A 16 22.41 25.24 12.03
N PRO A 17 22.56 24.69 10.81
CA PRO A 17 22.71 25.52 9.62
C PRO A 17 21.57 25.29 8.61
N GLY A 18 20.84 26.37 8.36
CA GLY A 18 19.70 26.42 7.45
C GLY A 18 20.04 26.44 5.95
N GLY A 19 19.01 26.09 5.17
CA GLY A 19 18.85 26.40 3.75
C GLY A 19 17.73 27.46 3.55
N PRO A 20 17.61 28.04 2.35
CA PRO A 20 17.32 29.47 2.17
C PRO A 20 15.83 29.85 2.21
N SER A 21 15.54 31.01 2.82
CA SER A 21 14.23 31.68 2.73
C SER A 21 14.21 32.69 1.58
N CYS A 22 13.18 32.60 0.74
CA CYS A 22 12.84 33.58 -0.27
C CYS A 22 12.10 34.77 0.35
N THR A 23 12.61 35.96 0.06
CA THR A 23 12.19 37.29 0.51
C THR A 23 10.90 37.76 -0.14
N SER A 24 10.02 38.41 0.62
CA SER A 24 9.11 39.43 0.10
C SER A 24 8.98 40.58 1.09
N SER A 25 9.42 41.74 0.63
CA SER A 25 9.37 43.07 1.24
C SER A 25 7.97 43.54 1.63
N SER A 26 7.84 44.22 2.76
CA SER A 26 6.74 45.16 3.00
C SER A 26 7.25 46.43 3.68
N ALA A 27 6.79 47.57 3.16
CA ALA A 27 7.03 48.90 3.69
C ALA A 27 5.79 49.40 4.46
N SER A 28 6.06 49.98 5.62
CA SER A 28 5.40 51.15 6.26
C SER A 28 3.90 51.14 6.61
N GLY A 29 3.59 51.46 7.89
CA GLY A 29 2.41 52.28 8.22
C GLY A 29 1.55 51.91 9.44
N ASN A 30 2.01 52.25 10.65
CA ASN A 30 1.28 52.84 11.79
C ASN A 30 -0.29 52.83 11.85
N LYS A 31 -0.87 52.19 12.88
CA LYS A 31 -1.65 52.78 14.03
C LYS A 31 -2.64 51.80 14.69
N ARG A 32 -2.70 51.86 16.04
CA ARG A 32 -3.61 51.16 16.97
C ARG A 32 -5.09 51.53 16.74
N ALA A 33 -5.98 50.55 16.89
CA ALA A 33 -7.35 50.75 17.41
C ALA A 33 -7.90 49.45 18.03
N MET A 34 -8.68 49.60 19.10
CA MET A 34 -9.27 48.57 19.96
C MET A 34 -10.19 47.60 19.21
N ALA A 35 -10.22 46.33 19.64
CA ALA A 35 -11.17 45.32 19.16
C ALA A 35 -12.20 44.96 20.25
N SER A 36 -13.45 45.20 19.88
CA SER A 36 -14.71 44.72 20.46
C SER A 36 -14.85 43.19 20.29
N GLU A 37 -15.47 42.50 21.25
CA GLU A 37 -16.13 41.19 21.05
C GLU A 37 -17.18 41.33 19.93
N VAL A 38 -17.51 40.41 19.01
CA VAL A 38 -17.89 38.96 18.96
C VAL A 38 -17.86 38.59 17.43
N PRO A 39 -18.30 37.44 16.85
CA PRO A 39 -18.30 36.00 17.19
C PRO A 39 -17.58 35.10 16.14
N TYR A 40 -17.37 33.85 16.55
CA TYR A 40 -17.17 32.60 15.79
C TYR A 40 -17.38 32.64 14.26
N ALA A 41 -16.31 32.41 13.49
CA ALA A 41 -16.36 32.11 12.05
C ALA A 41 -16.17 30.60 11.82
N PRO A 42 -17.12 29.88 11.18
CA PRO A 42 -16.95 28.49 10.83
C PRO A 42 -16.25 28.35 9.47
N GLY A 43 -15.33 27.39 9.39
CA GLY A 43 -14.96 26.76 8.11
C GLY A 43 -13.57 27.09 7.57
N MET A 44 -12.51 26.61 8.24
CA MET A 44 -11.24 26.36 7.56
C MET A 44 -11.34 25.06 6.76
N SER A 45 -11.01 25.12 5.48
CA SER A 45 -11.31 24.10 4.48
C SER A 45 -10.48 22.83 4.66
N ILE A 46 -11.12 21.75 5.13
CA ILE A 46 -10.56 20.40 5.11
C ILE A 46 -10.32 20.00 3.65
N LYS A 47 -9.06 19.81 3.25
CA LYS A 47 -8.72 19.24 1.94
C LYS A 47 -9.08 17.75 1.95
N LYS A 48 -10.26 17.42 1.44
CA LYS A 48 -10.79 16.06 1.36
C LYS A 48 -10.61 15.47 -0.04
N ILE A 49 -10.02 14.29 -0.13
CA ILE A 49 -9.92 13.50 -1.37
C ILE A 49 -10.59 12.15 -1.11
N GLY A 50 -11.80 11.97 -1.65
CA GLY A 50 -12.60 10.75 -1.42
C GLY A 50 -12.91 10.52 0.07
N HIS A 51 -12.45 9.39 0.61
CA HIS A 51 -12.59 9.03 2.02
C HIS A 51 -11.48 9.58 2.93
N ARG A 52 -10.42 10.13 2.34
CA ARG A 52 -9.27 10.69 3.02
C ARG A 52 -9.46 12.18 3.30
N GLY A 53 -9.15 12.62 4.50
CA GLY A 53 -9.01 14.03 4.88
C GLY A 53 -7.68 14.27 5.59
N VAL A 54 -7.23 15.51 5.62
CA VAL A 54 -6.10 15.94 6.46
C VAL A 54 -6.62 17.07 7.33
N ASP A 55 -6.39 16.99 8.63
CA ASP A 55 -6.78 18.05 9.56
C ASP A 55 -5.71 19.17 9.65
N SER A 56 -5.98 20.19 10.47
CA SER A 56 -5.07 21.33 10.65
C SER A 56 -3.75 20.98 11.34
N SER A 57 -3.66 19.81 12.00
CA SER A 57 -2.43 19.31 12.62
C SER A 57 -1.55 18.52 11.65
N GLY A 58 -2.05 18.26 10.44
CA GLY A 58 -1.39 17.39 9.45
C GLY A 58 -1.73 15.91 9.64
N GLU A 59 -2.58 15.54 10.61
CA GLU A 59 -3.01 14.16 10.79
C GLU A 59 -3.97 13.76 9.67
N THR A 60 -3.65 12.64 9.01
CA THR A 60 -4.51 12.07 7.98
C THR A 60 -5.63 11.27 8.63
N THR A 61 -6.85 11.45 8.16
CA THR A 61 -8.02 10.66 8.55
C THR A 61 -8.57 9.90 7.34
N TYR A 62 -9.09 8.70 7.57
CA TYR A 62 -9.81 7.92 6.56
C TYR A 62 -11.10 7.36 7.15
N LYS A 63 -12.23 7.69 6.52
CA LYS A 63 -13.57 7.37 7.05
C LYS A 63 -13.75 7.77 8.53
N LYS A 64 -13.23 8.95 8.90
CA LYS A 64 -13.25 9.52 10.27
C LYS A 64 -12.39 8.78 11.30
N THR A 65 -11.61 7.78 10.89
CA THR A 65 -10.59 7.16 11.75
C THR A 65 -9.26 7.83 11.46
N THR A 66 -8.52 8.24 12.49
CA THR A 66 -7.18 8.79 12.31
C THR A 66 -6.22 7.72 11.79
N SER A 67 -5.22 8.13 11.02
CA SER A 67 -4.22 7.21 10.47
C SER A 67 -3.42 6.53 11.58
N SER A 68 -3.15 7.24 12.68
CA SER A 68 -2.52 6.70 13.89
C SER A 68 -3.36 5.58 14.52
N ALA A 69 -4.65 5.81 14.76
CA ALA A 69 -5.56 4.82 15.32
C ALA A 69 -5.78 3.63 14.38
N LEU A 70 -5.87 3.89 13.08
CA LEU A 70 -5.99 2.82 12.09
C LEU A 70 -4.75 1.92 12.08
N LYS A 71 -3.54 2.50 12.07
CA LYS A 71 -2.29 1.74 12.15
C LYS A 71 -2.24 0.85 13.40
N GLY A 72 -2.55 1.41 14.57
CA GLY A 72 -2.59 0.64 15.82
C GLY A 72 -3.62 -0.50 15.80
N ALA A 73 -4.84 -0.24 15.30
CA ALA A 73 -5.88 -1.26 15.16
C ALA A 73 -5.47 -2.40 14.20
N ILE A 74 -4.75 -2.07 13.13
CA ILE A 74 -4.19 -3.05 12.19
C ILE A 74 -3.17 -3.94 12.88
N GLN A 75 -2.21 -3.34 13.59
CA GLN A 75 -1.14 -4.08 14.27
C GLN A 75 -1.70 -4.99 15.38
N LEU A 76 -2.60 -4.47 16.22
CA LEU A 76 -3.27 -5.26 17.26
C LEU A 76 -4.07 -6.44 16.67
N GLY A 77 -4.85 -6.17 15.62
CA GLY A 77 -5.68 -7.18 14.96
C GLY A 77 -4.88 -8.28 14.28
N ILE A 78 -3.82 -7.92 13.56
CA ILE A 78 -2.93 -8.89 12.89
C ILE A 78 -2.18 -9.73 13.93
N THR A 79 -1.60 -9.10 14.96
CA THR A 79 -0.92 -9.80 16.07
C THR A 79 -1.83 -10.85 16.69
N HIS A 80 -3.05 -10.48 17.07
CA HIS A 80 -3.99 -11.42 17.68
C HIS A 80 -4.36 -12.56 16.72
N THR A 81 -4.74 -12.24 15.49
CA THR A 81 -5.32 -13.23 14.56
C THR A 81 -4.28 -14.19 14.01
N VAL A 82 -3.09 -13.71 13.65
CA VAL A 82 -1.99 -14.56 13.20
C VAL A 82 -1.36 -15.32 14.37
N GLY A 83 -1.20 -14.68 15.53
CA GLY A 83 -0.73 -15.35 16.75
C GLY A 83 -1.64 -16.50 17.17
N SER A 84 -2.94 -16.27 17.24
CA SER A 84 -3.94 -17.30 17.57
C SER A 84 -4.04 -18.40 16.51
N LEU A 85 -3.77 -18.10 15.24
CA LEU A 85 -3.78 -19.09 14.18
C LEU A 85 -2.55 -20.00 14.22
N SER A 86 -1.42 -19.49 14.73
CA SER A 86 -0.16 -20.24 14.85
C SER A 86 -0.23 -21.35 15.91
N THR A 87 -1.18 -21.26 16.86
CA THR A 87 -1.45 -22.33 17.83
C THR A 87 -2.39 -23.42 17.31
N LYS A 88 -3.05 -23.19 16.17
CA LYS A 88 -3.94 -24.17 15.54
C LYS A 88 -3.12 -25.09 14.62
N PRO A 89 -3.38 -26.41 14.62
CA PRO A 89 -2.64 -27.33 13.76
C PRO A 89 -2.75 -26.94 12.28
N GLU A 90 -1.69 -27.24 11.54
CA GLU A 90 -1.68 -27.10 10.09
C GLU A 90 -2.59 -28.16 9.45
N ARG A 91 -3.29 -27.74 8.39
CA ARG A 91 -4.17 -28.58 7.59
C ARG A 91 -4.35 -27.98 6.21
N ASP A 92 -4.76 -28.82 5.26
CA ASP A 92 -5.07 -28.39 3.91
C ASP A 92 -6.22 -27.38 3.87
N VAL A 93 -6.18 -26.51 2.86
CA VAL A 93 -7.22 -25.52 2.56
C VAL A 93 -8.40 -26.21 1.89
N LEU A 94 -9.60 -26.04 2.44
CA LEU A 94 -10.84 -26.53 1.88
C LEU A 94 -11.61 -25.39 1.21
N MET A 95 -12.51 -25.72 0.27
CA MET A 95 -13.31 -24.71 -0.44
C MET A 95 -14.10 -23.79 0.52
N GLN A 96 -14.56 -24.32 1.66
CA GLN A 96 -15.29 -23.56 2.66
C GLN A 96 -14.44 -22.47 3.32
N ASP A 97 -13.11 -22.67 3.44
CA ASP A 97 -12.19 -21.75 4.10
C ASP A 97 -12.11 -20.39 3.40
N PHE A 98 -12.34 -20.35 2.08
CA PHE A 98 -12.35 -19.10 1.32
C PHE A 98 -13.49 -18.14 1.70
N TYR A 99 -14.57 -18.68 2.28
CA TYR A 99 -15.76 -17.90 2.67
C TYR A 99 -15.80 -17.57 4.16
N VAL A 100 -14.89 -18.13 4.97
CA VAL A 100 -14.82 -17.88 6.41
C VAL A 100 -14.47 -16.42 6.69
N VAL A 101 -15.17 -15.81 7.64
CA VAL A 101 -14.83 -14.49 8.20
C VAL A 101 -14.86 -14.59 9.72
N GLU A 102 -13.69 -14.52 10.34
CA GLU A 102 -13.57 -14.47 11.80
C GLU A 102 -13.66 -13.02 12.27
N SER A 103 -14.25 -12.78 13.43
CA SER A 103 -14.38 -11.43 13.99
C SER A 103 -14.10 -11.40 15.48
N ILE A 104 -13.26 -10.47 15.90
CA ILE A 104 -12.92 -10.23 17.30
C ILE A 104 -13.12 -8.77 17.67
N PHE A 105 -13.49 -8.54 18.92
CA PHE A 105 -13.70 -7.20 19.48
C PHE A 105 -12.51 -6.78 20.34
N PHE A 106 -12.07 -5.54 20.15
CA PHE A 106 -11.00 -4.88 20.88
C PHE A 106 -11.61 -3.67 21.61
N PRO A 107 -12.07 -3.86 22.86
CA PRO A 107 -12.44 -2.75 23.72
C PRO A 107 -11.20 -2.02 24.23
N SER A 108 -11.29 -0.71 24.35
CA SER A 108 -10.22 0.16 24.88
C SER A 108 -9.75 -0.23 26.27
N GLU A 109 -10.66 -0.66 27.14
CA GLU A 109 -10.37 -1.19 28.48
C GLU A 109 -9.71 -2.58 28.47
N GLY A 110 -9.66 -3.26 27.33
CA GLY A 110 -9.19 -4.63 27.20
C GLY A 110 -10.23 -5.68 27.60
N SER A 111 -9.90 -6.95 27.39
CA SER A 111 -10.74 -8.10 27.73
C SER A 111 -9.88 -9.32 28.09
N ASN A 112 -10.52 -10.43 28.44
CA ASN A 112 -9.81 -11.71 28.64
C ASN A 112 -9.15 -12.25 27.36
N LEU A 113 -9.52 -11.74 26.18
CA LEU A 113 -9.01 -12.19 24.88
C LEU A 113 -8.10 -11.17 24.20
N THR A 114 -8.30 -9.88 24.49
CA THR A 114 -7.65 -8.78 23.78
C THR A 114 -7.05 -7.77 24.76
N PRO A 115 -5.83 -7.26 24.50
CA PRO A 115 -5.18 -6.33 25.42
C PRO A 115 -5.86 -4.96 25.42
N ALA A 116 -5.74 -4.23 26.54
CA ALA A 116 -6.15 -2.83 26.63
C ALA A 116 -5.32 -1.93 25.71
N HIS A 117 -5.92 -0.84 25.23
CA HIS A 117 -5.27 0.08 24.29
C HIS A 117 -5.87 1.50 24.34
N HIS A 118 -5.10 2.49 23.86
CA HIS A 118 -5.50 3.90 23.88
C HIS A 118 -6.41 4.34 22.71
N TYR A 119 -6.71 3.44 21.77
CA TYR A 119 -7.62 3.72 20.65
C TYR A 119 -9.08 3.50 21.05
N ASN A 120 -10.01 4.10 20.30
CA ASN A 120 -11.43 3.79 20.44
C ASN A 120 -11.70 2.29 20.19
N ASP A 121 -12.75 1.79 20.83
CA ASP A 121 -13.25 0.43 20.61
C ASP A 121 -13.44 0.13 19.12
N PHE A 122 -12.95 -1.03 18.70
CA PHE A 122 -13.06 -1.48 17.32
C PHE A 122 -13.29 -2.98 17.23
N ARG A 123 -13.85 -3.41 16.11
CA ARG A 123 -13.97 -4.83 15.75
C ARG A 123 -13.04 -5.12 14.58
N PHE A 124 -12.24 -6.16 14.72
CA PHE A 124 -11.33 -6.62 13.68
C PHE A 124 -11.93 -7.86 13.02
N LYS A 125 -11.98 -7.87 11.68
CA LYS A 125 -12.44 -9.02 10.90
C LYS A 125 -11.32 -9.55 10.03
N THR A 126 -11.13 -10.87 10.03
CA THR A 126 -10.15 -11.58 9.21
C THR A 126 -10.89 -12.45 8.21
N TYR A 127 -10.64 -12.23 6.93
CA TYR A 127 -11.25 -12.99 5.85
C TYR A 127 -10.34 -14.16 5.46
N ALA A 128 -10.92 -15.34 5.27
CA ALA A 128 -10.24 -16.56 4.84
C ALA A 128 -8.89 -16.84 5.55
N PRO A 129 -8.85 -16.86 6.90
CA PRO A 129 -7.58 -16.92 7.66
C PRO A 129 -6.69 -18.11 7.28
N VAL A 130 -7.29 -19.29 7.07
CA VAL A 130 -6.57 -20.52 6.71
C VAL A 130 -5.99 -20.42 5.30
N ALA A 131 -6.73 -19.86 4.34
CA ALA A 131 -6.25 -19.66 2.97
C ALA A 131 -5.06 -18.68 2.94
N PHE A 132 -5.13 -17.56 3.68
CA PHE A 132 -4.03 -16.61 3.74
C PHE A 132 -2.82 -17.11 4.55
N ARG A 133 -3.00 -18.04 5.50
CA ARG A 133 -1.87 -18.79 6.08
C ARG A 133 -1.17 -19.60 4.99
N TYR A 134 -1.91 -20.42 4.25
CA TYR A 134 -1.36 -21.21 3.14
C TYR A 134 -0.67 -20.35 2.07
N PHE A 135 -1.26 -19.21 1.67
CA PHE A 135 -0.61 -18.32 0.69
C PHE A 135 0.71 -17.76 1.21
N ARG A 136 0.78 -17.35 2.48
CA ARG A 136 2.04 -16.88 3.09
C ARG A 136 3.11 -17.97 3.09
N GLU A 137 2.75 -19.19 3.47
CA GLU A 137 3.65 -20.35 3.44
C GLU A 137 4.15 -20.64 2.02
N LEU A 138 3.26 -20.64 1.03
CA LEU A 138 3.63 -20.85 -0.38
C LEU A 138 4.61 -19.78 -0.90
N PHE A 139 4.50 -18.56 -0.39
CA PHE A 139 5.42 -17.47 -0.72
C PHE A 139 6.65 -17.40 0.19
N GLY A 140 6.85 -18.35 1.10
CA GLY A 140 8.01 -18.44 1.98
C GLY A 140 8.02 -17.43 3.12
N ILE A 141 6.85 -16.92 3.52
CA ILE A 141 6.72 -15.96 4.62
C ILE A 141 6.39 -16.70 5.91
N ARG A 142 7.33 -16.70 6.85
CA ARG A 142 7.11 -17.28 8.17
C ARG A 142 6.16 -16.38 8.99
N PRO A 143 5.31 -16.96 9.87
CA PRO A 143 4.42 -16.19 10.71
C PRO A 143 5.14 -15.15 11.58
N ASP A 144 6.29 -15.50 12.14
CA ASP A 144 7.10 -14.62 12.99
C ASP A 144 7.61 -13.40 12.23
N ASP A 145 8.14 -13.62 11.02
CA ASP A 145 8.65 -12.54 10.15
C ASP A 145 7.51 -11.60 9.74
N TYR A 146 6.34 -12.16 9.38
CA TYR A 146 5.15 -11.38 9.05
C TYR A 146 4.66 -10.51 10.22
N LEU A 147 4.65 -11.07 11.43
CA LEU A 147 4.27 -10.37 12.65
C LEU A 147 5.28 -9.28 13.02
N TYR A 148 6.58 -9.58 12.89
CA TYR A 148 7.64 -8.63 13.18
C TYR A 148 7.57 -7.42 12.25
N SER A 149 7.58 -7.64 10.94
CA SER A 149 7.57 -6.57 9.93
C SER A 149 6.33 -5.68 9.97
N LEU A 150 5.15 -6.24 10.26
CA LEU A 150 3.90 -5.47 10.26
C LEU A 150 3.53 -4.89 11.62
N CYS A 151 3.85 -5.58 12.72
CA CYS A 151 3.26 -5.30 14.02
C CYS A 151 4.28 -4.86 15.08
N SER A 152 5.57 -5.14 14.90
CA SER A 152 6.62 -4.73 15.85
C SER A 152 7.25 -3.38 15.52
N GLU A 153 7.18 -2.95 14.26
CA GLU A 153 7.74 -1.68 13.78
C GLU A 153 6.65 -0.70 13.28
N PRO A 154 6.88 0.62 13.31
CA PRO A 154 5.88 1.60 12.89
C PRO A 154 5.57 1.56 11.38
N LEU A 155 4.29 1.41 11.04
CA LEU A 155 3.82 1.51 9.65
C LEU A 155 3.99 2.94 9.09
N ILE A 156 4.63 3.03 7.93
CA ILE A 156 4.94 4.29 7.24
C ILE A 156 3.80 4.59 6.26
N GLU A 157 3.13 5.75 6.41
CA GLU A 157 2.09 6.16 5.46
C GLU A 157 2.70 6.72 4.18
N LEU A 158 2.24 6.23 3.04
CA LEU A 158 2.62 6.76 1.74
C LEU A 158 1.64 7.84 1.28
N CYS A 159 2.16 9.01 0.95
CA CYS A 159 1.35 10.14 0.44
C CYS A 159 0.84 9.94 -0.99
N ASN A 160 1.09 8.78 -1.60
CA ASN A 160 0.73 8.47 -2.98
C ASN A 160 -0.76 8.16 -3.09
N SER A 161 -1.58 9.22 -3.12
CA SER A 161 -2.98 9.14 -3.49
C SER A 161 -3.09 8.77 -4.96
N GLY A 162 -3.38 7.50 -5.26
CA GLY A 162 -4.03 7.17 -6.52
C GLY A 162 -5.35 7.93 -6.66
N ALA A 163 -5.91 7.99 -7.87
CA ALA A 163 -7.18 8.68 -8.14
C ALA A 163 -8.36 8.18 -7.26
N SER A 164 -8.24 6.98 -6.68
CA SER A 164 -9.27 6.36 -5.81
C SER A 164 -9.31 6.86 -4.36
N GLY A 165 -8.35 7.70 -3.94
CA GLY A 165 -8.30 8.19 -2.55
C GLY A 165 -8.04 7.09 -1.51
N SER A 166 -7.44 5.98 -1.93
CA SER A 166 -6.98 4.90 -1.05
C SER A 166 -5.78 5.36 -0.21
N LEU A 167 -5.70 4.84 1.03
CA LEU A 167 -4.51 4.92 1.86
C LEU A 167 -3.59 3.75 1.58
N PHE A 168 -2.30 4.03 1.67
CA PHE A 168 -1.23 3.05 1.56
C PHE A 168 -0.30 3.18 2.77
N TYR A 169 0.01 2.05 3.37
CA TYR A 169 1.09 1.92 4.34
C TYR A 169 2.15 0.98 3.79
N VAL A 170 3.38 1.17 4.21
CA VAL A 170 4.48 0.25 3.97
C VAL A 170 5.11 -0.14 5.31
N SER A 171 5.53 -1.39 5.44
CA SER A 171 6.32 -1.85 6.58
C SER A 171 7.69 -1.17 6.61
N SER A 172 8.32 -1.13 7.79
CA SER A 172 9.58 -0.41 7.98
C SER A 172 10.76 -1.06 7.24
N ASP A 173 10.72 -2.37 7.07
CA ASP A 173 11.64 -3.16 6.26
C ASP A 173 11.35 -3.09 4.75
N ASP A 174 10.27 -2.39 4.36
CA ASP A 174 9.86 -2.17 2.98
C ASP A 174 9.44 -3.45 2.21
N GLU A 175 9.12 -4.54 2.92
CA GLU A 175 8.71 -5.83 2.32
C GLU A 175 7.20 -5.90 2.03
N PHE A 176 6.37 -5.21 2.83
CA PHE A 176 4.91 -5.31 2.77
C PHE A 176 4.25 -3.97 2.49
N ILE A 177 3.22 -4.00 1.63
CA ILE A 177 2.29 -2.89 1.41
C ILE A 177 0.93 -3.26 2.01
N ILE A 178 0.36 -2.32 2.75
CA ILE A 178 -1.04 -2.36 3.18
C ILE A 178 -1.82 -1.33 2.37
N LYS A 179 -2.83 -1.78 1.63
CA LYS A 179 -3.69 -0.89 0.84
C LYS A 179 -5.12 -0.92 1.38
N THR A 180 -5.75 0.23 1.57
CA THR A 180 -7.21 0.28 1.80
C THR A 180 -7.96 -0.01 0.50
N VAL A 181 -8.95 -0.89 0.57
CA VAL A 181 -9.80 -1.28 -0.55
C VAL A 181 -11.27 -0.94 -0.27
N GLN A 182 -12.03 -0.73 -1.34
CA GLN A 182 -13.46 -0.52 -1.27
C GLN A 182 -14.20 -1.82 -0.91
N HIS A 183 -15.48 -1.72 -0.55
CA HIS A 183 -16.28 -2.90 -0.21
C HIS A 183 -16.35 -3.90 -1.37
N LYS A 184 -16.67 -3.42 -2.58
CA LYS A 184 -16.78 -4.25 -3.77
C LYS A 184 -15.45 -4.92 -4.14
N GLU A 185 -14.34 -4.22 -3.94
CA GLU A 185 -12.99 -4.74 -4.21
C GLU A 185 -12.60 -5.89 -3.26
N ALA A 186 -12.91 -5.74 -1.97
CA ALA A 186 -12.71 -6.81 -0.99
C ALA A 186 -13.61 -8.02 -1.25
N GLU A 187 -14.89 -7.78 -1.60
CA GLU A 187 -15.82 -8.85 -1.95
C GLU A 187 -15.37 -9.59 -3.21
N PHE A 188 -14.91 -8.84 -4.21
CA PHE A 188 -14.35 -9.38 -5.44
C PHE A 188 -13.10 -10.23 -5.14
N LEU A 189 -12.16 -9.72 -4.33
CA LEU A 189 -10.97 -10.49 -3.93
C LEU A 189 -11.35 -11.79 -3.21
N GLN A 190 -12.38 -11.79 -2.36
CA GLN A 190 -12.85 -13.00 -1.70
C GLN A 190 -13.39 -14.04 -2.70
N LYS A 191 -14.13 -13.59 -3.74
CA LYS A 191 -14.61 -14.47 -4.82
C LYS A 191 -13.49 -15.01 -5.71
N LEU A 192 -12.40 -14.25 -5.85
CA LEU A 192 -11.21 -14.63 -6.62
C LEU A 192 -10.34 -15.69 -5.91
N LEU A 193 -10.44 -15.86 -4.57
CA LEU A 193 -9.51 -16.71 -3.82
C LEU A 193 -9.41 -18.17 -4.30
N PRO A 194 -10.50 -18.87 -4.68
CA PRO A 194 -10.40 -20.23 -5.22
C PRO A 194 -9.62 -20.28 -6.55
N GLY A 195 -9.90 -19.35 -7.47
CA GLY A 195 -9.19 -19.25 -8.75
C GLY A 195 -7.72 -18.86 -8.56
N TYR A 196 -7.45 -17.96 -7.62
CA TYR A 196 -6.11 -17.57 -7.22
C TYR A 196 -5.32 -18.75 -6.63
N TYR A 197 -5.93 -19.56 -5.75
CA TYR A 197 -5.32 -20.78 -5.22
C TYR A 197 -4.94 -21.77 -6.34
N MET A 198 -5.81 -21.98 -7.33
CA MET A 198 -5.50 -22.84 -8.48
C MET A 198 -4.35 -22.27 -9.31
N ASN A 199 -4.36 -20.97 -9.59
CA ASN A 199 -3.30 -20.31 -10.36
C ASN A 199 -1.94 -20.44 -9.67
N LEU A 200 -1.87 -20.21 -8.36
CA LEU A 200 -0.63 -20.30 -7.62
C LEU A 200 0.01 -21.70 -7.68
N ASN A 201 -0.82 -22.74 -7.65
CA ASN A 201 -0.36 -24.12 -7.75
C ASN A 201 0.04 -24.54 -9.18
N GLN A 202 -0.56 -23.91 -10.20
CA GLN A 202 -0.33 -24.27 -11.62
C GLN A 202 0.65 -23.33 -12.34
N ASN A 203 0.91 -22.15 -11.79
CA ASN A 203 1.78 -21.12 -12.37
C ASN A 203 2.67 -20.49 -11.29
N PRO A 204 3.74 -21.17 -10.84
CA PRO A 204 4.61 -20.67 -9.78
C PRO A 204 5.31 -19.34 -10.10
N ARG A 205 5.38 -18.98 -11.40
CA ARG A 205 5.98 -17.73 -11.89
C ARG A 205 4.95 -16.62 -12.13
N THR A 206 3.71 -16.78 -11.66
CA THR A 206 2.65 -15.79 -11.82
C THR A 206 3.12 -14.40 -11.39
N LEU A 207 2.65 -13.40 -12.14
CA LEU A 207 2.93 -12.00 -11.88
C LEU A 207 1.81 -11.35 -11.07
N LEU A 208 0.74 -12.07 -10.73
CA LEU A 208 -0.35 -11.59 -9.86
C LEU A 208 0.19 -11.09 -8.50
N PRO A 209 -0.53 -10.16 -7.82
CA PRO A 209 -0.13 -9.72 -6.49
C PRO A 209 -0.04 -10.90 -5.55
N LYS A 210 0.99 -10.89 -4.70
CA LYS A 210 1.10 -11.85 -3.62
C LYS A 210 0.29 -11.34 -2.45
N PHE A 211 -0.94 -11.79 -2.32
CA PHE A 211 -1.82 -11.39 -1.21
C PHE A 211 -1.52 -12.21 0.05
N TYR A 212 -1.31 -11.52 1.17
CA TYR A 212 -0.92 -12.12 2.45
C TYR A 212 -2.00 -12.02 3.53
N GLY A 213 -2.98 -11.15 3.32
CA GLY A 213 -4.14 -11.05 4.20
C GLY A 213 -5.18 -10.08 3.69
N LEU A 214 -6.45 -10.37 3.99
CA LEU A 214 -7.58 -9.47 3.79
C LEU A 214 -8.26 -9.27 5.14
N TYR A 215 -8.36 -8.01 5.56
CA TYR A 215 -8.87 -7.64 6.89
C TYR A 215 -9.87 -6.48 6.80
N CYS A 216 -10.69 -6.32 7.84
CA CYS A 216 -11.53 -5.15 8.02
C CYS A 216 -11.49 -4.64 9.46
N VAL A 217 -11.14 -3.37 9.62
CA VAL A 217 -11.28 -2.63 10.87
C VAL A 217 -12.65 -1.94 10.85
N GLN A 218 -13.49 -2.27 11.82
CA GLN A 218 -14.78 -1.63 12.03
C GLN A 218 -14.70 -0.71 13.25
N ALA A 219 -14.65 0.59 13.01
CA ALA A 219 -14.55 1.63 14.03
C ALA A 219 -15.56 2.76 13.75
N GLY A 220 -16.21 3.29 14.79
CA GLY A 220 -17.15 4.42 14.65
C GLY A 220 -18.27 4.20 13.63
N GLY A 221 -18.78 2.97 13.51
CA GLY A 221 -19.82 2.60 12.53
C GLY A 221 -19.36 2.57 11.08
N LYS A 222 -18.05 2.65 10.81
CA LYS A 222 -17.46 2.58 9.46
C LYS A 222 -16.58 1.34 9.33
N ASN A 223 -16.57 0.78 8.12
CA ASN A 223 -15.75 -0.37 7.74
C ASN A 223 -14.58 0.10 6.86
N ILE A 224 -13.36 -0.12 7.32
CA ILE A 224 -12.12 0.13 6.60
C ILE A 224 -11.53 -1.23 6.26
N ARG A 225 -11.55 -1.59 4.97
CA ARG A 225 -11.03 -2.87 4.49
C ARG A 225 -9.62 -2.66 3.98
N ILE A 226 -8.75 -3.59 4.29
CA ILE A 226 -7.33 -3.53 3.92
C ILE A 226 -6.89 -4.86 3.35
N VAL A 227 -5.96 -4.78 2.41
CA VAL A 227 -5.25 -5.93 1.86
C VAL A 227 -3.77 -5.74 2.16
N VAL A 228 -3.13 -6.78 2.69
CA VAL A 228 -1.68 -6.86 2.83
C VAL A 228 -1.14 -7.64 1.65
N MET A 229 -0.14 -7.09 0.98
CA MET A 229 0.46 -7.67 -0.22
C MET A 229 1.96 -7.33 -0.29
N ASN A 230 2.68 -8.02 -1.18
CA ASN A 230 4.11 -7.77 -1.37
C ASN A 230 4.40 -6.36 -1.89
N ASN A 231 5.49 -5.77 -1.40
CA ASN A 231 6.08 -4.62 -2.05
C ASN A 231 6.88 -5.07 -3.27
N LEU A 232 6.35 -4.78 -4.47
CA LEU A 232 7.07 -5.05 -5.72
C LEU A 232 8.25 -4.10 -5.96
N LEU A 233 8.30 -2.98 -5.24
CA LEU A 233 9.28 -1.91 -5.34
C LEU A 233 10.04 -1.73 -4.02
N PRO A 234 10.83 -2.71 -3.56
CA PRO A 234 11.63 -2.52 -2.36
C PRO A 234 12.67 -1.41 -2.60
N ARG A 235 12.87 -0.54 -1.60
CA ARG A 235 13.81 0.59 -1.60
C ARG A 235 15.25 0.15 -1.86
N SER A 236 15.57 -1.11 -1.56
CA SER A 236 16.87 -1.72 -1.85
C SER A 236 17.21 -1.71 -3.35
N VAL A 237 16.21 -1.62 -4.23
CA VAL A 237 16.40 -1.50 -5.68
C VAL A 237 16.16 -0.06 -6.12
N LYS A 238 17.23 0.66 -6.46
CA LYS A 238 17.14 2.02 -7.02
C LYS A 238 16.45 1.99 -8.39
N MET A 239 15.28 2.62 -8.46
CA MET A 239 14.50 2.75 -9.68
C MET A 239 14.90 4.01 -10.44
N HIS A 240 15.22 3.88 -11.73
CA HIS A 240 15.56 5.03 -12.58
C HIS A 240 14.35 5.60 -13.32
N ILE A 241 13.44 4.72 -13.77
CA ILE A 241 12.24 5.07 -14.53
C ILE A 241 11.09 4.19 -14.05
N LYS A 242 9.84 4.69 -14.16
CA LYS A 242 8.64 3.98 -13.74
C LYS A 242 7.48 4.25 -14.68
N TYR A 243 6.84 3.19 -15.16
CA TYR A 243 5.63 3.26 -15.98
C TYR A 243 4.42 2.64 -15.27
N ASP A 244 3.24 3.06 -15.68
CA ASP A 244 1.95 2.45 -15.40
C ASP A 244 1.36 2.14 -16.79
N LEU A 245 1.35 0.88 -17.19
CA LEU A 245 0.84 0.48 -18.50
C LEU A 245 -0.44 -0.35 -18.34
N LYS A 246 -1.47 0.00 -19.12
CA LYS A 246 -2.78 -0.66 -19.11
C LYS A 246 -3.25 -1.09 -20.51
N GLY A 247 -2.48 -0.83 -21.55
CA GLY A 247 -2.85 -1.14 -22.94
C GLY A 247 -3.96 -0.24 -23.49
N SER A 248 -4.16 0.94 -22.92
CA SER A 248 -5.19 1.90 -23.36
C SER A 248 -4.57 3.27 -23.64
N THR A 249 -5.29 4.14 -24.35
CA THR A 249 -4.79 5.49 -24.71
C THR A 249 -5.52 6.62 -23.97
N TYR A 250 -6.77 6.40 -23.55
CA TYR A 250 -7.57 7.44 -22.91
C TYR A 250 -7.09 7.77 -21.48
N LYS A 251 -6.70 9.03 -21.23
CA LYS A 251 -6.11 9.52 -19.96
C LYS A 251 -4.86 8.74 -19.50
N ARG A 252 -4.13 8.16 -20.45
CA ARG A 252 -2.89 7.39 -20.23
C ARG A 252 -1.63 8.21 -20.50
N ARG A 253 -1.65 9.48 -20.07
CA ARG A 253 -0.48 10.36 -19.95
C ARG A 253 -0.31 10.81 -18.50
N ALA A 254 0.92 10.92 -18.02
CA ALA A 254 1.22 11.46 -16.70
C ALA A 254 0.75 12.92 -16.60
N SER A 255 0.23 13.32 -15.43
CA SER A 255 -0.15 14.71 -15.20
C SER A 255 1.09 15.58 -14.99
N GLN A 256 0.97 16.89 -15.22
CA GLN A 256 2.07 17.82 -14.98
C GLN A 256 2.63 17.71 -13.56
N LYS A 257 1.74 17.67 -12.56
CA LYS A 257 2.11 17.46 -11.14
C LYS A 257 2.87 16.16 -10.89
N GLU A 258 2.55 15.07 -11.60
CA GLU A 258 3.28 13.81 -11.45
C GLU A 258 4.68 13.90 -12.07
N ARG A 259 4.81 14.60 -13.21
CA ARG A 259 6.07 14.79 -13.93
C ARG A 259 7.07 15.69 -13.19
N GLU A 260 6.58 16.55 -12.30
CA GLU A 260 7.42 17.38 -11.43
C GLU A 260 8.10 16.61 -10.28
N LYS A 261 7.70 15.35 -10.03
CA LYS A 261 8.32 14.52 -8.99
C LYS A 261 9.72 14.06 -9.42
N PRO A 262 10.66 13.85 -8.48
CA PRO A 262 11.99 13.34 -8.78
C PRO A 262 11.99 11.99 -9.51
N LEU A 263 10.99 11.14 -9.24
CA LEU A 263 10.79 9.86 -9.92
C LEU A 263 9.30 9.73 -10.31
N PRO A 264 8.90 10.22 -11.49
CA PRO A 264 7.51 10.26 -11.92
C PRO A 264 6.99 8.86 -12.27
N THR A 265 5.68 8.66 -12.09
CA THR A 265 4.94 7.51 -12.63
C THR A 265 4.40 7.87 -14.01
N LEU A 266 5.11 7.46 -15.06
CA LEU A 266 4.73 7.68 -16.45
C LEU A 266 3.64 6.70 -16.89
N LYS A 267 2.94 6.95 -18.01
CA LYS A 267 1.84 6.08 -18.49
C LYS A 267 2.04 5.63 -19.94
N ASP A 268 1.08 4.90 -20.51
CA ASP A 268 1.15 4.29 -21.84
C ASP A 268 1.57 5.27 -22.95
N LEU A 269 1.00 6.48 -23.01
CA LEU A 269 1.34 7.46 -24.03
C LEU A 269 2.72 8.11 -23.82
N ASP A 270 3.21 8.13 -22.58
CA ASP A 270 4.57 8.55 -22.28
C ASP A 270 5.54 7.44 -22.72
N PHE A 271 5.23 6.18 -22.42
CA PHE A 271 6.04 5.03 -22.83
C PHE A 271 6.21 4.94 -24.35
N LEU A 272 5.12 5.06 -25.11
CA LEU A 272 5.17 5.03 -26.58
C LEU A 272 6.00 6.19 -27.18
N GLN A 273 6.12 7.29 -26.45
CA GLN A 273 6.91 8.46 -26.88
C GLN A 273 8.38 8.31 -26.47
N ASP A 274 8.63 7.89 -25.24
CA ASP A 274 9.98 7.81 -24.65
C ASP A 274 10.75 6.60 -25.18
N ILE A 275 10.05 5.50 -25.53
CA ILE A 275 10.62 4.21 -25.94
C ILE A 275 9.87 3.69 -27.18
N PRO A 276 10.03 4.32 -28.35
CA PRO A 276 9.28 3.97 -29.57
C PRO A 276 9.60 2.56 -30.08
N ASP A 277 10.83 2.09 -29.89
CA ASP A 277 11.27 0.75 -30.30
C ASP A 277 10.91 -0.34 -29.28
N GLY A 278 10.27 0.05 -28.17
CA GLY A 278 9.89 -0.87 -27.10
C GLY A 278 11.07 -1.40 -26.28
N LEU A 279 10.84 -2.52 -25.59
CA LEU A 279 11.85 -3.16 -24.75
C LEU A 279 12.43 -4.39 -25.44
N PHE A 280 13.75 -4.41 -25.52
CA PHE A 280 14.48 -5.57 -25.99
C PHE A 280 14.64 -6.57 -24.84
N LEU A 281 14.15 -7.79 -25.08
CA LEU A 281 14.30 -8.94 -24.20
C LEU A 281 14.89 -10.09 -25.00
N ASP A 282 15.70 -10.91 -24.35
CA ASP A 282 16.11 -12.18 -24.94
C ASP A 282 14.88 -13.06 -25.21
N ALA A 283 15.01 -13.95 -26.19
CA ALA A 283 13.89 -14.75 -26.67
C ALA A 283 13.28 -15.62 -25.56
N ASP A 284 14.11 -16.16 -24.66
CA ASP A 284 13.65 -17.02 -23.58
C ASP A 284 12.86 -16.24 -22.54
N MET A 285 13.36 -15.07 -22.11
CA MET A 285 12.68 -14.17 -21.20
C MET A 285 11.36 -13.65 -21.80
N TYR A 286 11.37 -13.23 -23.06
CA TYR A 286 10.17 -12.78 -23.77
C TYR A 286 9.09 -13.88 -23.77
N ASN A 287 9.48 -15.10 -24.18
CA ASN A 287 8.56 -16.23 -24.22
C ASN A 287 8.02 -16.60 -22.83
N ALA A 288 8.87 -16.58 -21.80
CA ALA A 288 8.46 -16.83 -20.42
C ALA A 288 7.48 -15.76 -19.91
N LEU A 289 7.77 -14.49 -20.17
CA LEU A 289 6.94 -13.35 -19.78
C LEU A 289 5.56 -13.41 -20.48
N CYS A 290 5.54 -13.59 -21.80
CA CYS A 290 4.30 -13.68 -22.58
C CYS A 290 3.42 -14.86 -22.14
N LYS A 291 4.02 -16.05 -21.94
CA LYS A 291 3.28 -17.23 -21.44
C LYS A 291 2.67 -16.96 -20.07
N THR A 292 3.42 -16.33 -19.18
CA THR A 292 2.95 -16.02 -17.82
C THR A 292 1.82 -14.99 -17.84
N LEU A 293 2.00 -13.89 -18.57
CA LEU A 293 0.98 -12.85 -18.76
C LEU A 293 -0.31 -13.43 -19.36
N GLN A 294 -0.19 -14.28 -20.38
CA GLN A 294 -1.36 -14.91 -21.01
C GLN A 294 -2.14 -15.76 -20.00
N ARG A 295 -1.46 -16.54 -19.16
CA ARG A 295 -2.11 -17.36 -18.12
C ARG A 295 -2.77 -16.50 -17.04
N ASP A 296 -2.08 -15.49 -16.55
CA ASP A 296 -2.60 -14.59 -15.51
C ASP A 296 -3.83 -13.81 -15.99
N CYS A 297 -3.84 -13.39 -17.27
CA CYS A 297 -5.00 -12.75 -17.91
C CYS A 297 -6.19 -13.70 -18.09
N LEU A 298 -5.99 -15.02 -18.15
CA LEU A 298 -7.09 -15.98 -18.28
C LEU A 298 -7.80 -16.24 -16.94
N VAL A 299 -7.05 -16.40 -15.85
CA VAL A 299 -7.59 -16.48 -14.46
C VAL A 299 -8.44 -15.25 -14.17
N SER A 300 -7.94 -14.12 -14.65
CA SER A 300 -8.56 -12.82 -14.59
C SER A 300 -9.89 -12.75 -15.37
N LEU A 301 -10.01 -13.41 -16.52
CA LEU A 301 -11.23 -13.37 -17.32
C LEU A 301 -12.26 -14.43 -16.91
N SER A 302 -11.81 -15.60 -16.43
CA SER A 302 -12.69 -16.72 -16.08
C SER A 302 -13.63 -16.41 -14.91
N ASP A 303 -13.21 -15.56 -13.97
CA ASP A 303 -14.02 -15.18 -12.81
C ASP A 303 -15.03 -14.06 -13.13
N SER A 304 -15.12 -13.65 -14.41
CA SER A 304 -16.07 -12.66 -14.91
C SER A 304 -17.16 -13.28 -15.81
N LEU A 305 -18.25 -13.80 -15.20
CA LEU A 305 -19.46 -14.28 -15.93
C LEU A 305 -20.77 -13.86 -15.21
N PRO A 306 -21.91 -13.79 -15.93
CA PRO A 306 -22.52 -12.59 -16.48
C PRO A 306 -23.53 -11.94 -15.51
N SER A 307 -23.40 -10.63 -15.26
CA SER A 307 -24.52 -9.84 -14.74
C SER A 307 -24.49 -8.44 -15.38
N GLN A 308 -25.68 -7.91 -15.68
CA GLN A 308 -25.91 -6.60 -16.31
C GLN A 308 -25.55 -5.44 -15.37
N THR A 309 -24.29 -5.39 -14.94
CA THR A 309 -23.71 -4.31 -14.15
C THR A 309 -22.40 -3.90 -14.83
N PRO A 310 -21.94 -2.64 -14.71
CA PRO A 310 -20.77 -2.17 -15.44
C PRO A 310 -19.58 -3.10 -15.17
N LYS A 311 -19.07 -3.65 -16.27
CA LYS A 311 -18.07 -4.72 -16.36
C LYS A 311 -16.87 -4.42 -15.46
N ILE A 312 -16.72 -5.18 -14.37
CA ILE A 312 -15.41 -5.34 -13.70
C ILE A 312 -14.65 -6.33 -14.56
N SER A 313 -14.03 -5.82 -15.63
CA SER A 313 -13.14 -6.61 -16.45
C SER A 313 -11.76 -6.55 -15.82
N ILE A 314 -11.18 -7.71 -15.53
CA ILE A 314 -9.83 -7.85 -15.00
C ILE A 314 -8.77 -7.42 -16.04
N THR A 315 -9.20 -6.98 -17.24
CA THR A 315 -8.40 -6.17 -18.16
C THR A 315 -7.93 -4.84 -17.55
N LYS A 316 -8.47 -4.39 -16.41
CA LYS A 316 -7.98 -3.20 -15.67
C LYS A 316 -6.84 -3.47 -14.67
N ILE A 317 -6.48 -4.74 -14.50
CA ILE A 317 -5.73 -5.26 -13.35
C ILE A 317 -4.29 -5.60 -13.78
N ALA A 318 -3.61 -4.72 -14.50
CA ALA A 318 -2.16 -4.83 -14.66
C ALA A 318 -1.58 -3.41 -14.70
N TRP A 319 -0.60 -3.13 -13.85
CA TRP A 319 0.27 -1.97 -14.00
C TRP A 319 1.65 -2.50 -14.30
N LEU A 320 2.12 -2.46 -15.54
CA LEU A 320 3.53 -2.75 -15.78
C LEU A 320 4.37 -1.54 -15.36
N SER A 321 4.85 -1.54 -14.11
CA SER A 321 5.99 -0.73 -13.70
C SER A 321 7.27 -1.39 -14.15
N LEU A 322 7.76 -0.90 -15.28
CA LEU A 322 9.09 -1.22 -15.76
C LEU A 322 10.09 -0.40 -14.96
N GLY A 323 10.93 -1.10 -14.21
CA GLY A 323 12.13 -0.54 -13.61
C GLY A 323 13.35 -1.00 -14.38
N PHE A 324 14.04 -0.05 -15.02
CA PHE A 324 15.32 -0.31 -15.66
C PHE A 324 16.45 -0.04 -14.67
N LYS A 325 17.43 -0.95 -14.61
CA LYS A 325 18.76 -0.70 -14.03
C LYS A 325 19.72 -0.48 -15.20
N SER A 326 20.26 0.74 -15.34
CA SER A 326 21.28 1.04 -16.35
C SER A 326 22.67 0.73 -15.79
N MET A 327 23.54 0.09 -16.59
CA MET A 327 24.99 0.17 -16.38
C MET A 327 25.53 1.22 -17.35
N GLY A 328 26.05 2.33 -16.82
CA GLY A 328 26.79 3.30 -17.63
C GLY A 328 25.98 4.53 -18.06
N ASP A 329 26.75 5.57 -18.38
CA ASP A 329 26.34 6.94 -18.69
C ASP A 329 25.19 7.01 -19.70
N LEU A 330 24.27 7.95 -19.45
CA LEU A 330 23.06 8.26 -20.23
C LEU A 330 23.34 8.83 -21.64
N SER A 331 24.55 8.64 -22.20
CA SER A 331 24.99 9.24 -23.46
C SER A 331 24.81 8.35 -24.70
N VAL A 332 24.23 7.14 -24.57
CA VAL A 332 24.06 6.20 -25.69
C VAL A 332 22.56 6.07 -26.06
N PRO A 333 22.17 6.18 -27.36
CA PRO A 333 20.76 6.17 -27.78
C PRO A 333 20.02 4.82 -27.65
N SER A 334 20.68 3.79 -27.15
CA SER A 334 20.16 2.42 -27.04
C SER A 334 20.20 1.97 -25.59
N LEU A 335 19.02 1.82 -24.97
CA LEU A 335 18.89 1.35 -23.59
C LEU A 335 19.23 -0.15 -23.53
N HIS A 336 20.51 -0.51 -23.39
CA HIS A 336 20.92 -1.89 -23.13
C HIS A 336 20.57 -2.26 -21.68
N ILE A 337 19.42 -2.91 -21.51
CA ILE A 337 18.92 -3.34 -20.20
C ILE A 337 19.62 -4.65 -19.82
N SER A 338 20.62 -4.58 -18.92
CA SER A 338 21.26 -5.79 -18.37
C SER A 338 20.38 -6.53 -17.35
N GLN A 339 19.42 -5.81 -16.72
CA GLN A 339 18.39 -6.36 -15.84
C GLN A 339 17.08 -5.56 -16.00
N ALA A 340 16.07 -6.18 -16.57
CA ALA A 340 14.70 -5.66 -16.58
C ALA A 340 13.96 -6.25 -15.38
N SER A 341 13.58 -5.41 -14.41
CA SER A 341 12.62 -5.84 -13.39
C SER A 341 11.23 -5.42 -13.84
N PHE A 342 10.46 -6.40 -14.30
CA PHE A 342 9.04 -6.25 -14.59
C PHE A 342 8.28 -6.24 -13.27
N LYS A 343 7.67 -5.10 -12.93
CA LYS A 343 6.85 -4.99 -11.72
C LYS A 343 5.43 -4.85 -12.17
N ILE A 344 4.61 -5.89 -12.03
CA ILE A 344 3.18 -5.74 -12.24
C ILE A 344 2.55 -5.27 -10.93
N ILE A 345 2.39 -3.97 -10.75
CA ILE A 345 1.64 -3.44 -9.60
C ILE A 345 0.16 -3.64 -9.92
N PHE A 346 -0.66 -3.98 -8.94
CA PHE A 346 -2.10 -4.12 -9.15
C PHE A 346 -2.80 -3.11 -8.29
N THR A 347 -3.62 -2.28 -8.92
CA THR A 347 -4.63 -1.53 -8.19
C THR A 347 -5.99 -2.13 -8.52
N LEU A 348 -6.63 -2.68 -7.49
CA LEU A 348 -8.08 -2.72 -7.44
C LEU A 348 -8.51 -1.24 -7.42
N ASP A 349 -8.99 -0.71 -8.55
CA ASP A 349 -9.65 0.58 -8.62
C ASP A 349 -10.96 0.41 -9.41
N HIS A 350 -12.09 0.67 -8.75
CA HIS A 350 -13.39 0.84 -9.40
C HIS A 350 -13.40 2.16 -10.21
N CYS A 351 -13.91 2.15 -11.45
CA CYS A 351 -14.28 3.39 -12.16
C CYS A 351 -15.72 3.78 -11.84
#